data_AF-G5LTF7-F1
#
_entry.id   AF-G5LTF7-F1
#
_cell.length_a   1.000
_cell.length_b   1.000
_cell.length_c   1.000
_cell.angle_alpha   90.00
_cell.angle_beta   90.00
_cell.angle_gamma   90.00
#
_symmetry.space_group_name_H-M   'P 1'
#
loop_
_entity.id
_entity.type
_entity.pdbx_description
1 polymer ?
#
loop_
_entity_poly.entity_id
_entity_poly.type
_entity_poly.pdbx_seq_one_letter_code
_entity_poly.pdbx_strand_id
1 'polypeptide(L)'
;GACAACREGKTNCCENVSLYGVHQDGGFSEYLAVREQNLVELSDNLTDSAGALVECFAISAHAVRRADVKPQQNIVVVGAGPIAS
;
A
#
# COMPACT_ATOMS: atom_id res chain seq x y z
N GLY A 1 -6.12 14.96 6.24
CA GLY A 1 -5.02 15.87 6.64
C GLY A 1 -5.28 17.27 6.11
N ALA A 2 -4.49 18.26 6.52
CA ALA A 2 -4.71 19.66 6.16
C ALA A 2 -3.68 20.26 5.18
N CYS A 3 -2.60 19.54 4.81
CA CYS A 3 -1.59 20.01 3.85
C CYS A 3 -2.12 20.00 2.40
N ALA A 4 -1.37 20.61 1.47
CA ALA A 4 -1.78 20.72 0.07
C ALA A 4 -2.05 19.36 -0.57
N ALA A 5 -1.13 18.40 -0.42
CA ALA A 5 -1.29 17.05 -0.96
C ALA A 5 -2.53 16.32 -0.41
N CYS A 6 -2.81 16.47 0.90
CA CYS A 6 -4.00 15.88 1.52
C CYS A 6 -5.30 16.48 0.97
N ARG A 7 -5.35 17.79 0.72
CA ARG A 7 -6.53 18.45 0.14
C ARG A 7 -6.80 18.01 -1.31
N GLU A 8 -5.75 17.59 -2.02
CA GLU A 8 -5.83 16.98 -3.36
C GLU A 8 -6.10 15.47 -3.33
N GLY A 9 -6.30 14.86 -2.16
CA GLY A 9 -6.49 13.41 -2.02
C GLY A 9 -5.22 12.57 -2.19
N LYS A 10 -4.05 13.19 -2.32
CA LYS A 10 -2.74 12.52 -2.45
C LYS A 10 -2.14 12.27 -1.07
N THR A 11 -2.81 11.45 -0.26
CA THR A 11 -2.42 11.19 1.14
C THR A 11 -1.04 10.55 1.27
N ASN A 12 -0.59 9.79 0.26
CA ASN A 12 0.75 9.23 0.15
C ASN A 12 1.86 10.27 0.03
N CYS A 13 1.53 11.53 -0.30
CA CYS A 13 2.46 12.66 -0.36
C CYS A 13 2.25 13.65 0.79
N CYS A 14 1.60 13.23 1.88
CA CYS A 14 1.40 14.08 3.05
C CYS A 14 2.75 14.50 3.67
N GLU A 15 2.94 15.80 3.89
CA GLU A 15 4.11 16.37 4.58
C GLU A 15 4.28 15.85 6.02
N ASN A 16 3.19 15.39 6.65
CA ASN A 16 3.19 14.83 8.00
C ASN A 16 2.90 13.32 7.97
N VAL A 17 3.32 12.62 6.92
CA VAL A 17 3.17 11.16 6.83
C VAL A 17 3.97 10.50 7.96
N SER A 18 3.36 9.53 8.63
CA SER A 18 4.03 8.64 9.59
C SER A 18 3.62 7.22 9.24
N LEU A 19 4.62 6.36 9.02
CA LEU A 19 4.45 4.99 8.52
C LEU A 19 4.93 4.01 9.59
N TYR A 20 4.12 2.98 9.85
CA TYR A 20 4.51 1.86 10.70
C TYR A 20 5.74 1.16 10.12
N GLY A 21 6.73 0.86 10.97
CA GLY A 21 8.00 0.26 10.55
C GLY A 21 9.00 1.23 9.92
N VAL A 22 8.70 2.53 9.83
CA VAL A 22 9.63 3.56 9.33
C VAL A 22 9.80 4.70 10.33
N HIS A 23 8.70 5.36 10.69
CA HIS A 23 8.69 6.52 11.59
C HIS A 23 8.23 6.16 13.01
N GLN A 24 7.55 5.03 13.13
CA GLN A 24 7.00 4.48 14.37
C GLN A 24 7.12 2.95 14.31
N ASP A 25 6.87 2.28 15.43
CA ASP A 25 6.98 0.82 15.52
C ASP A 25 6.15 0.09 14.44
N GLY A 26 6.64 -1.08 14.03
CA GLY A 26 6.09 -1.87 12.94
C GLY A 26 5.63 -3.26 13.35
N GLY A 27 5.21 -4.04 12.36
CA GLY A 27 4.63 -5.38 12.55
C GLY A 27 5.61 -6.49 12.94
N PHE A 28 6.91 -6.20 13.08
CA PHE A 28 7.88 -7.15 13.65
C PHE A 28 7.82 -7.13 15.18
N SER A 29 6.63 -7.41 15.71
CA SER A 29 6.27 -7.48 17.12
C SER A 29 5.08 -8.43 17.28
N GLU A 30 4.88 -8.98 18.48
CA GLU A 30 3.71 -9.81 18.76
C GLU A 30 2.40 -9.00 18.73
N TYR A 31 2.47 -7.71 19.07
CA TYR A 31 1.34 -6.80 19.10
C TYR A 31 1.77 -5.40 18.67
N LEU A 32 0.94 -4.73 17.88
CA LEU A 32 1.15 -3.35 17.45
C LEU A 32 -0.13 -2.53 17.66
N ALA A 33 0.00 -1.40 18.36
CA ALA A 33 -1.09 -0.44 18.47
C ALA A 33 -1.26 0.31 17.14
N VAL A 34 -2.40 0.11 16.48
CA VAL A 34 -2.73 0.76 15.20
C VAL A 34 -3.96 1.63 15.32
N ARG A 35 -4.07 2.65 14.47
CA ARG A 35 -5.31 3.43 14.37
C ARG A 35 -6.35 2.59 13.63
N GLU A 36 -7.57 2.56 14.14
CA GLU A 36 -8.69 1.79 13.56
C GLU A 36 -8.88 2.09 12.06
N GLN A 37 -8.80 3.36 11.67
CA GLN A 37 -8.89 3.80 10.26
C GLN A 37 -7.83 3.23 9.31
N ASN A 38 -6.75 2.64 9.85
CA ASN A 38 -5.69 2.00 9.06
C ASN A 38 -5.91 0.48 8.93
N LEU A 39 -6.92 -0.08 9.59
CA LEU A 39 -7.29 -1.48 9.45
C LEU A 39 -8.15 -1.67 8.20
N VAL A 40 -7.89 -2.75 7.48
CA VAL A 40 -8.68 -3.21 6.34
C VAL A 40 -9.10 -4.63 6.63
N GLU A 41 -10.40 -4.89 6.60
CA GLU A 41 -10.94 -6.24 6.77
C GLU A 41 -10.55 -7.12 5.57
N LEU A 42 -9.99 -8.28 5.87
CA LEU A 42 -9.62 -9.27 4.86
C LEU A 42 -10.69 -10.35 4.78
N SER A 43 -10.86 -10.95 3.60
CA SER A 43 -11.76 -12.07 3.45
C SER A 43 -11.26 -13.28 4.26
N ASP A 44 -12.18 -14.00 4.91
CA ASP A 44 -11.90 -15.26 5.62
C ASP A 44 -11.26 -16.35 4.75
N ASN A 45 -11.31 -16.20 3.42
CA ASN A 45 -10.69 -17.13 2.47
C ASN A 45 -9.19 -16.85 2.24
N LEU A 46 -8.63 -15.77 2.79
CA LEU A 46 -7.22 -15.44 2.68
C LEU A 46 -6.44 -15.99 3.88
N THR A 47 -5.27 -16.56 3.62
CA THR A 47 -4.33 -16.92 4.68
C THR A 47 -3.64 -15.67 5.23
N ASP A 48 -3.18 -15.71 6.48
CA ASP A 48 -2.43 -14.62 7.09
C ASP A 48 -1.21 -14.21 6.25
N SER A 49 -0.48 -15.20 5.71
CA SER A 49 0.67 -14.96 4.83
C SER A 49 0.29 -14.26 3.53
N ALA A 50 -0.89 -14.55 2.96
CA ALA A 50 -1.38 -13.83 1.79
C ALA A 50 -1.84 -12.40 2.17
N GLY A 51 -2.47 -12.25 3.34
CA GLY A 51 -2.85 -10.95 3.91
C GLY A 51 -1.64 -10.03 4.13
N ALA A 52 -0.52 -10.57 4.57
CA ALA A 52 0.73 -9.82 4.76
C ALA A 52 1.28 -9.20 3.46
N LEU A 53 0.91 -9.73 2.29
CA LEU A 53 1.35 -9.23 0.98
C LEU A 53 0.45 -8.12 0.40
N VAL A 54 -0.70 -7.84 1.03
CA VAL A 54 -1.69 -6.88 0.52
C VAL A 54 -1.08 -5.48 0.33
N GLU A 55 -0.25 -5.02 1.27
CA GLU A 55 0.42 -3.71 1.17
C GLU A 55 1.37 -3.66 -0.03
N CYS A 56 2.20 -4.69 -0.22
CA CYS A 56 3.10 -4.81 -1.37
C CYS A 56 2.32 -4.73 -2.69
N PHE A 57 1.21 -5.46 -2.81
CA PHE A 57 0.38 -5.43 -4.01
C PHE A 57 -0.38 -4.12 -4.19
N ALA A 58 -0.71 -3.40 -3.11
CA ALA A 58 -1.34 -2.10 -3.20
C ALA A 58 -0.43 -1.08 -3.92
N ILE A 59 0.90 -1.19 -3.75
CA ILE A 59 1.88 -0.38 -4.50
C ILE A 59 1.78 -0.67 -6.00
N SER A 60 1.78 -1.95 -6.38
CA SER A 60 1.69 -2.37 -7.79
C SER A 60 0.36 -1.96 -8.41
N ALA A 61 -0.75 -2.16 -7.69
CA ALA A 61 -2.08 -1.74 -8.10
C ALA A 61 -2.17 -0.21 -8.27
N HIS A 62 -1.53 0.56 -7.38
CA HIS A 62 -1.43 2.01 -7.52
C HIS A 62 -0.65 2.40 -8.79
N ALA A 63 0.46 1.74 -9.08
CA ALA A 63 1.25 1.99 -10.28
C ALA A 63 0.46 1.71 -11.57
N VAL A 64 -0.24 0.57 -11.64
CA VAL A 64 -1.10 0.22 -12.78
C VAL A 64 -2.23 1.23 -12.95
N ARG A 65 -2.89 1.62 -11.85
CA ARG A 65 -3.96 2.63 -11.88
C ARG A 65 -3.45 3.99 -12.38
N ARG A 66 -2.27 4.40 -11.92
CA ARG A 66 -1.63 5.66 -12.33
C ARG A 66 -1.18 5.64 -13.79
N ALA A 67 -0.74 4.49 -14.29
CA ALA A 67 -0.37 4.30 -15.69
C ALA A 67 -1.59 4.29 -16.64
N ASP A 68 -2.81 4.23 -16.09
CA ASP A 68 -4.08 4.21 -16.81
C ASP A 68 -4.12 3.15 -17.93
N VAL A 69 -3.58 1.96 -17.61
CA VAL A 69 -3.45 0.83 -18.54
C VAL A 69 -4.82 0.47 -19.14
N LYS A 70 -4.85 0.36 -20.46
CA LYS A 70 -6.04 -0.04 -21.23
C LYS A 70 -5.87 -1.45 -21.83
N PRO A 71 -6.99 -2.13 -22.12
CA PRO A 71 -6.95 -3.36 -22.90
C PRO A 71 -6.15 -3.21 -24.20
N GLN A 72 -5.50 -4.28 -24.63
CA GLN A 72 -4.68 -4.35 -25.85
C GLN A 72 -3.43 -3.44 -25.88
N GLN A 73 -2.98 -2.93 -24.72
CA GLN A 73 -1.68 -2.24 -24.62
C GLN A 73 -0.55 -3.21 -24.26
N ASN A 74 0.63 -2.94 -24.82
CA ASN A 74 1.86 -3.63 -24.43
C ASN A 74 2.46 -2.93 -23.20
N ILE A 75 2.86 -3.72 -22.21
CA ILE A 75 3.46 -3.23 -20.96
C ILE A 75 4.82 -3.89 -20.80
N VAL A 76 5.79 -3.14 -20.29
CA VAL A 76 7.10 -3.65 -19.90
C VAL A 76 7.21 -3.58 -18.39
N VAL A 77 7.49 -4.72 -17.76
CA VAL A 77 7.86 -4.81 -16.35
C VAL A 77 9.37 -4.94 -16.27
N VAL A 78 10.02 -4.04 -15.54
CA VAL A 78 11.48 -4.04 -15.37
C VAL A 78 11.80 -4.48 -13.94
N GLY A 79 12.43 -5.65 -13.80
CA GLY A 79 12.74 -6.29 -12.51
C GLY A 79 11.68 -7.31 -12.08
N ALA A 80 12.10 -8.31 -11.30
CA ALA A 80 11.25 -9.43 -10.84
C ALA A 80 11.24 -9.56 -9.30
N GLY A 81 11.20 -8.41 -8.61
CA GLY A 81 11.05 -8.37 -7.15
C GLY A 81 9.58 -8.47 -6.72
N PRO A 82 9.29 -8.55 -5.41
CA PRO A 82 7.94 -8.79 -4.88
C PRO A 82 6.88 -7.75 -5.27
N ILE A 83 7.29 -6.54 -5.64
CA ILE A 83 6.40 -5.47 -6.13
C ILE A 83 6.02 -5.71 -7.60
N ALA A 84 6.86 -6.42 -8.35
CA ALA A 84 6.70 -6.65 -9.79
C ALA A 84 6.15 -8.05 -10.13
N SER A 85 6.11 -8.96 -9.17
CA SER A 85 5.65 -10.36 -9.30
C SER A 85 4.21 -10.57 -8.87
#